data_AF-A0A0N0ABX7-F1
#
_entry.id   AF-A0A0N0ABX7-F1
#
_cell.length_a   1.000
_cell.length_b   1.000
_cell.length_c   1.000
_cell.angle_alpha   90.00
_cell.angle_beta   90.00
_cell.angle_gamma   90.00
#
_symmetry.space_group_name_H-M   'P 1'
#
loop_
_entity.id
_entity.type
_entity.pdbx_description
1 polymer ?
#
loop_
_entity_poly.entity_id
_entity_poly.type
_entity_poly.pdbx_seq_one_letter_code
_entity_poly.pdbx_strand_id
1 'polypeptide(L)'
;MTGARHRPASPPPPEELLPCPCCGHRTLGELWAYEICPVCYWEEDPFQLRHPTAGFGPNHGLSLIEAQGNYRRFGAVTEEMRRRVRPPLDDEPLDPGFRPADPDRDPFEQGPAHDPMPDDLTVLYYWRPTYWRRHLAP
;
A
#
# COMPACT_ATOMS: atom_id res chain seq x y z
N MET A 1 10.84 10.24 38.15
CA MET A 1 10.99 10.63 36.73
C MET A 1 9.78 10.08 35.99
N THR A 2 8.74 10.89 35.85
CA THR A 2 7.50 10.51 35.17
C THR A 2 7.76 10.39 33.68
N GLY A 3 7.73 9.16 33.13
CA GLY A 3 7.78 8.94 31.70
C GLY A 3 6.60 9.67 31.04
N ALA A 4 6.91 10.64 30.19
CA ALA A 4 5.91 11.30 29.36
C ALA A 4 5.25 10.20 28.50
N ARG A 5 3.94 9.99 28.70
CA ARG A 5 3.14 9.18 27.79
C ARG A 5 3.26 9.83 26.42
N HIS A 6 3.84 9.12 25.46
CA HIS A 6 3.88 9.55 24.07
C HIS A 6 2.42 9.74 23.65
N ARG A 7 1.98 10.99 23.49
CA ARG A 7 0.69 11.26 22.85
C ARG A 7 0.85 10.77 21.42
N PRO A 8 -0.06 9.95 20.88
CA PRO A 8 -0.05 9.73 19.43
C PRO A 8 -0.13 11.10 18.77
N ALA A 9 0.72 11.33 17.76
CA ALA A 9 0.61 12.51 16.94
C ALA A 9 -0.85 12.61 16.42
N SER A 10 -1.36 13.83 16.29
CA SER A 10 -2.62 14.03 15.58
C SER A 10 -2.50 13.39 14.20
N PRO A 11 -3.58 12.77 13.66
CA PRO A 11 -3.53 12.23 12.32
C PRO A 11 -3.16 13.35 11.33
N PRO A 12 -2.37 13.04 10.28
CA PRO A 12 -2.02 14.02 9.28
C PRO A 12 -3.28 14.53 8.58
N PRO A 13 -3.26 15.76 8.03
CA PRO A 13 -4.37 16.28 7.26
C PRO A 13 -4.59 15.42 5.99
N PRO A 14 -5.83 15.34 5.45
CA PRO A 14 -6.16 14.47 4.32
C PRO A 14 -5.26 14.62 3.09
N GLU A 15 -4.77 15.84 2.82
CA GLU A 15 -3.84 16.11 1.72
C GLU A 15 -2.46 15.44 1.86
N GLU A 16 -2.08 15.06 3.07
CA GLU A 16 -0.83 14.36 3.39
C GLU A 16 -1.01 12.84 3.44
N LEU A 17 -2.25 12.34 3.34
CA LEU A 17 -2.51 10.91 3.33
C LEU A 17 -1.92 10.24 2.09
N LEU A 18 -1.36 9.07 2.33
CA LEU A 18 -0.71 8.25 1.34
C LEU A 18 -1.68 7.22 0.76
N PRO A 19 -1.52 6.89 -0.52
CA PRO A 19 -2.39 5.92 -1.16
C PRO A 19 -2.12 4.50 -0.65
N CYS A 20 -3.20 3.82 -0.29
CA CYS A 20 -3.15 2.38 -0.08
C CYS A 20 -2.74 1.69 -1.39
N PRO A 21 -1.71 0.83 -1.38
CA PRO A 21 -1.25 0.18 -2.60
C PRO A 21 -2.25 -0.86 -3.16
N CYS A 22 -3.23 -1.28 -2.36
CA CYS A 22 -4.27 -2.21 -2.78
C CYS A 22 -5.45 -1.50 -3.48
N CYS A 23 -6.05 -0.48 -2.85
CA CYS A 23 -7.24 0.16 -3.40
C CYS A 23 -6.99 1.53 -4.07
N GLY A 24 -5.80 2.12 -3.88
CA GLY A 24 -5.40 3.40 -4.44
C GLY A 24 -5.95 4.64 -3.73
N HIS A 25 -6.88 4.50 -2.79
CA HIS A 25 -7.44 5.63 -2.04
C HIS A 25 -6.43 6.11 -1.00
N ARG A 26 -6.39 7.44 -0.77
CA ARG A 26 -5.51 8.06 0.23
C ARG A 26 -6.10 7.87 1.61
N THR A 27 -5.57 6.90 2.35
CA THR A 27 -6.11 6.50 3.66
C THR A 27 -5.03 6.29 4.72
N LEU A 28 -3.76 6.31 4.33
CA LEU A 28 -2.64 5.92 5.20
C LEU A 28 -1.95 7.19 5.71
N GLY A 29 -1.77 7.28 7.02
CA GLY A 29 -1.13 8.45 7.66
C GLY A 29 0.38 8.49 7.45
N GLU A 30 1.05 7.36 7.63
CA GLU A 30 2.50 7.27 7.55
C GLU A 30 2.95 5.98 6.84
N LEU A 31 4.06 6.06 6.08
CA LEU A 31 4.73 4.86 5.56
C LEU A 31 5.39 4.12 6.73
N TRP A 32 5.38 2.78 6.72
CA TRP A 32 5.98 1.93 7.77
C TRP A 32 5.26 1.96 9.11
N ALA A 33 4.08 2.57 9.16
CA ALA A 33 3.21 2.45 10.33
C ALA A 33 2.38 1.15 10.30
N TYR A 34 2.52 0.32 9.26
CA TYR A 34 1.76 -0.94 9.09
C TYR A 34 0.25 -0.71 9.25
N GLU A 35 -0.23 0.41 8.71
CA GLU A 35 -1.62 0.82 8.85
C GLU A 35 -2.54 -0.09 8.02
N ILE A 36 -3.68 -0.48 8.59
CA ILE A 36 -4.71 -1.23 7.89
C ILE A 36 -5.65 -0.24 7.20
N CYS A 37 -5.71 -0.31 5.86
CA CYS A 37 -6.58 0.54 5.06
C CYS A 37 -8.06 0.25 5.39
N PRO A 38 -8.86 1.23 5.84
CA PRO A 38 -10.27 1.03 6.18
C PRO A 38 -11.17 0.79 4.95
N VAL A 39 -10.67 1.07 3.75
CA VAL A 39 -11.41 0.92 2.49
C VAL A 39 -11.32 -0.51 1.95
N CYS A 40 -10.17 -1.18 2.09
CA CYS A 40 -9.98 -2.52 1.53
C CYS A 40 -9.50 -3.57 2.52
N TYR A 41 -9.05 -3.17 3.71
CA TYR A 41 -8.49 -4.02 4.75
C TYR A 41 -7.10 -4.62 4.43
N TRP A 42 -6.35 -3.99 3.51
CA TRP A 42 -4.93 -4.30 3.31
C TRP A 42 -4.09 -3.66 4.42
N GLU A 43 -3.21 -4.43 5.05
CA GLU A 43 -2.17 -3.90 5.95
C GLU A 43 -1.00 -3.41 5.11
N GLU A 44 -0.64 -2.14 5.24
CA GLU A 44 0.51 -1.55 4.57
C GLU A 44 1.77 -2.34 4.92
N ASP A 45 2.49 -2.78 3.89
CA ASP A 45 3.76 -3.46 4.05
C ASP A 45 4.69 -3.02 2.89
N PRO A 46 5.75 -2.26 3.19
CA PRO A 46 6.71 -1.79 2.19
C PRO A 46 7.39 -2.94 1.46
N PHE A 47 7.55 -4.09 2.12
CA PHE A 47 8.09 -5.28 1.49
C PHE A 47 7.15 -5.81 0.41
N GLN A 48 5.87 -6.01 0.72
CA GLN A 48 4.87 -6.42 -0.27
C GLN A 48 4.59 -5.33 -1.33
N LEU A 49 4.86 -4.05 -1.06
CA LEU A 49 4.84 -3.00 -2.10
C LEU A 49 6.03 -3.13 -3.07
N ARG A 50 7.23 -3.45 -2.56
CA ARG A 50 8.44 -3.71 -3.36
C ARG A 50 8.33 -5.01 -4.16
N HIS A 51 7.70 -6.03 -3.60
CA HIS A 51 7.52 -7.37 -4.17
C HIS A 51 6.02 -7.74 -4.23
N PRO A 52 5.25 -7.18 -5.19
CA PRO A 52 3.79 -7.30 -5.19
C PRO A 52 3.24 -8.69 -5.51
N THR A 53 4.08 -9.61 -5.96
CA THR A 53 3.77 -11.04 -6.13
C THR A 53 4.03 -11.87 -4.88
N ALA A 54 4.63 -11.29 -3.82
CA ALA A 54 4.97 -12.01 -2.61
C ALA A 54 3.71 -12.33 -1.77
N GLY A 55 3.40 -13.62 -1.64
CA GLY A 55 2.38 -14.16 -0.73
C GLY A 55 2.91 -14.38 0.68
N PHE A 56 3.73 -13.47 1.20
CA PHE A 56 4.20 -13.50 2.59
C PHE A 56 4.24 -12.08 3.15
N GLY A 57 4.29 -11.95 4.48
CA GLY A 57 4.10 -10.68 5.18
C GLY A 57 2.88 -10.74 6.11
N PRO A 58 2.39 -9.59 6.59
CA PRO A 58 1.28 -9.55 7.55
C PRO A 58 -0.06 -9.97 6.93
N ASN A 59 -0.19 -9.89 5.60
CA ASN A 59 -1.45 -10.14 4.87
C ASN A 59 -1.79 -11.63 4.67
N HIS A 60 -1.44 -12.50 5.62
CA HIS A 60 -1.90 -13.90 5.72
C HIS A 60 -1.75 -14.76 4.46
N GLY A 61 -0.66 -14.59 3.72
CA GLY A 61 -0.41 -15.36 2.49
C GLY A 61 -0.94 -14.72 1.20
N LEU A 62 -1.65 -13.59 1.31
CA LEU A 62 -2.18 -12.86 0.17
C LEU A 62 -1.13 -11.91 -0.40
N SER A 63 -0.87 -11.99 -1.71
CA SER A 63 -0.03 -11.02 -2.41
C SER A 63 -0.77 -9.71 -2.70
N LEU A 64 -0.03 -8.63 -2.96
CA LEU A 64 -0.62 -7.34 -3.29
C LEU A 64 -1.43 -7.41 -4.60
N ILE A 65 -0.95 -8.15 -5.61
CA ILE A 65 -1.67 -8.32 -6.88
C ILE A 65 -3.00 -9.05 -6.66
N GLU A 66 -3.01 -10.12 -5.86
CA GLU A 66 -4.25 -10.84 -5.53
C GLU A 66 -5.22 -9.94 -4.75
N ALA A 67 -4.71 -9.17 -3.79
CA ALA A 67 -5.50 -8.22 -3.00
C ALA A 67 -6.14 -7.14 -3.87
N GLN A 68 -5.40 -6.56 -4.83
CA GLN A 68 -5.94 -5.60 -5.80
C GLN A 68 -7.05 -6.22 -6.65
N GLY A 69 -6.85 -7.46 -7.12
CA GLY A 69 -7.87 -8.20 -7.88
C GLY A 69 -9.13 -8.45 -7.04
N ASN A 70 -8.96 -8.84 -5.78
CA ASN A 70 -10.03 -9.07 -4.82
C ASN A 70 -10.82 -7.79 -4.52
N TYR A 71 -10.12 -6.68 -4.26
CA TYR A 71 -10.77 -5.39 -4.02
C TYR A 71 -11.62 -4.96 -5.22
N ARG A 72 -11.09 -5.11 -6.44
CA ARG A 72 -11.86 -4.83 -7.67
C ARG A 72 -13.09 -5.71 -7.83
N ARG A 73 -13.06 -6.95 -7.34
CA ARG A 73 -14.15 -7.91 -7.47
C ARG A 73 -15.24 -7.74 -6.41
N PHE A 74 -14.88 -7.48 -5.16
CA PHE A 74 -15.84 -7.48 -4.05
C PHE A 74 -15.62 -6.41 -2.96
N GLY A 75 -14.67 -5.49 -3.17
CA GLY A 75 -14.46 -4.31 -2.31
C GLY A 75 -13.64 -4.54 -1.04
N ALA A 76 -12.92 -5.66 -0.93
CA ALA A 76 -12.02 -5.95 0.19
C ALA A 76 -10.84 -6.83 -0.26
N VAL A 77 -9.85 -7.07 0.61
CA VAL A 77 -8.73 -7.98 0.33
C VAL A 77 -9.14 -9.45 0.32
N THR A 78 -10.18 -9.83 1.05
CA THR A 78 -10.81 -11.17 1.03
C THR A 78 -12.33 -11.04 1.19
N GLU A 79 -13.10 -12.04 0.76
CA GLU A 79 -14.57 -12.00 0.92
C GLU A 79 -14.98 -11.88 2.39
N GLU A 80 -14.25 -12.52 3.29
CA GLU A 80 -14.49 -12.47 4.73
C GLU A 80 -14.31 -11.05 5.29
N MET A 81 -13.30 -10.33 4.83
CA MET A 81 -12.96 -9.00 5.34
C MET A 81 -13.88 -7.88 4.84
N ARG A 82 -14.86 -8.20 3.98
CA ARG A 82 -15.95 -7.25 3.64
C ARG A 82 -16.69 -6.73 4.88
N ARG A 83 -16.69 -7.49 5.98
CA ARG A 83 -17.28 -7.07 7.26
C ARG A 83 -16.47 -5.99 8.02
N ARG A 84 -15.26 -5.69 7.57
CA ARG A 84 -14.31 -4.77 8.23
C ARG A 84 -14.04 -3.49 7.44
N VAL A 85 -14.58 -3.38 6.22
CA VAL A 85 -14.34 -2.24 5.34
C VAL A 85 -15.50 -1.25 5.34
N ARG A 86 -15.22 -0.04 4.88
CA ARG A 86 -16.22 0.99 4.55
C ARG A 86 -15.94 1.55 3.14
N PRO A 87 -16.91 2.23 2.50
CA PRO A 87 -16.60 3.06 1.34
C PRO A 87 -15.53 4.12 1.66
N PRO A 88 -14.75 4.56 0.65
CA PRO A 88 -13.92 5.76 0.78
C PRO A 88 -14.76 6.98 1.15
N LEU A 89 -14.17 7.89 1.92
CA LEU A 89 -14.75 9.21 2.21
C LEU A 89 -14.46 10.19 1.07
N ASP A 90 -15.15 11.33 1.07
CA ASP A 90 -14.99 12.38 0.05
C ASP A 90 -13.55 12.96 0.02
N ASP A 91 -12.86 12.96 1.16
CA ASP A 91 -11.49 13.43 1.35
C ASP A 91 -10.43 12.31 1.24
N GLU A 92 -10.83 11.10 0.84
CA GLU A 92 -9.93 9.96 0.56
C GLU A 92 -9.91 9.65 -0.94
N PRO A 93 -9.53 10.59 -1.83
CA PRO A 93 -9.60 10.37 -3.26
C PRO A 93 -8.67 9.24 -3.70
N LEU A 94 -9.01 8.62 -4.84
CA LEU A 94 -8.08 7.75 -5.56
C LEU A 94 -6.86 8.57 -6.01
N ASP A 95 -5.65 8.06 -5.78
CA ASP A 95 -4.44 8.69 -6.29
C ASP A 95 -4.49 8.77 -7.82
N PRO A 96 -4.29 9.94 -8.45
CA PRO A 96 -4.59 10.13 -9.87
C PRO A 96 -3.85 9.20 -10.85
N GLY A 97 -2.69 8.67 -10.45
CA GLY A 97 -1.92 7.72 -11.26
C GLY A 97 -2.23 6.26 -10.95
N PHE A 98 -3.03 5.98 -9.92
CA PHE A 98 -3.21 4.62 -9.42
C PHE A 98 -3.79 3.70 -10.49
N ARG A 99 -3.17 2.53 -10.58
CA ARG A 99 -3.64 1.37 -11.33
C ARG A 99 -3.14 0.13 -10.61
N PRO A 100 -3.81 -1.02 -10.80
CA PRO A 100 -3.26 -2.29 -10.33
C PRO A 100 -1.87 -2.57 -10.90
N ALA A 101 -1.10 -3.33 -10.13
CA ALA A 101 0.23 -3.81 -10.49
C ALA A 101 0.13 -4.74 -11.69
N ASP A 102 1.05 -4.57 -12.63
CA ASP A 102 1.10 -5.33 -13.87
C ASP A 102 2.53 -5.84 -14.06
N PRO A 103 2.82 -7.12 -13.77
CA PRO A 103 4.16 -7.69 -13.89
C PRO A 103 4.78 -7.61 -15.30
N ASP A 104 3.96 -7.44 -16.35
CA ASP A 104 4.46 -7.32 -17.73
C ASP A 104 4.89 -5.87 -18.06
N ARG A 105 4.41 -4.89 -17.29
CA ARG A 105 4.69 -3.47 -17.47
C ARG A 105 5.65 -2.92 -16.41
N ASP A 106 5.53 -3.41 -15.19
CA ASP A 106 6.20 -2.89 -14.02
C ASP A 106 7.42 -3.75 -13.71
N PRO A 107 8.64 -3.17 -13.74
CA PRO A 107 9.87 -3.93 -13.54
C PRO A 107 10.12 -4.23 -12.05
N PHE A 108 9.21 -4.99 -11.44
CA PHE A 108 9.31 -5.43 -10.04
C PHE A 108 10.59 -6.22 -9.79
N GLU A 109 11.11 -6.10 -8.57
CA GLU A 109 12.29 -6.86 -8.18
C GLU A 109 11.96 -8.35 -8.04
N GLN A 110 12.79 -9.17 -8.68
CA GLN A 110 12.67 -10.63 -8.67
C GLN A 110 13.71 -11.23 -7.73
N GLY A 111 13.32 -12.27 -7.00
CA GLY A 111 14.20 -12.95 -6.05
C GLY A 111 14.36 -12.19 -4.72
N PRO A 112 15.34 -12.58 -3.89
CA PRO A 112 15.58 -11.91 -2.62
C PRO A 112 15.95 -10.43 -2.84
N ALA A 113 15.55 -9.57 -1.92
CA ALA A 113 15.97 -8.17 -1.92
C ALA A 113 17.50 -8.11 -1.84
N HIS A 114 18.16 -7.62 -2.88
CA HIS A 114 19.61 -7.47 -2.91
C HIS A 114 20.03 -6.10 -2.36
N ASP A 115 19.26 -5.07 -2.70
CA ASP A 115 19.51 -3.70 -2.28
C ASP A 115 18.76 -3.37 -0.98
N PRO A 116 19.31 -2.49 -0.12
CA PRO A 116 18.58 -1.96 1.02
C PRO A 116 17.28 -1.28 0.57
N MET A 117 16.34 -1.13 1.49
CA MET A 117 15.14 -0.35 1.18
C MET A 117 15.53 1.12 0.95
N PRO A 118 14.94 1.83 -0.03
CA PRO A 118 15.15 3.26 -0.18
C PRO A 118 14.72 4.05 1.06
N ASP A 119 15.42 5.16 1.34
CA ASP A 119 15.11 6.07 2.45
C ASP A 119 13.72 6.72 2.27
N ASP A 120 13.40 7.14 1.04
CA ASP A 120 12.06 7.59 0.65
C ASP A 120 11.32 6.42 0.01
N LEU A 121 10.29 5.92 0.68
CA LEU A 121 9.58 4.73 0.23
C LEU A 121 8.44 5.06 -0.73
N THR A 122 8.12 6.34 -0.89
CA THR A 122 7.16 6.76 -1.91
C THR A 122 7.65 6.43 -3.33
N VAL A 123 8.96 6.19 -3.49
CA VAL A 123 9.57 5.69 -4.74
C VAL A 123 9.22 4.23 -5.04
N LEU A 124 8.60 3.50 -4.11
CA LEU A 124 8.12 2.14 -4.34
C LEU A 124 6.75 2.10 -5.06
N TYR A 125 6.03 3.22 -5.11
CA TYR A 125 4.75 3.31 -5.83
C TYR A 125 4.96 3.17 -7.34
N TYR A 126 4.83 1.94 -7.84
CA TYR A 126 5.08 1.55 -9.24
C TYR A 126 4.27 2.31 -10.30
N TRP A 127 3.13 2.87 -9.91
CA TRP A 127 2.31 3.67 -10.81
C TRP A 127 2.75 5.13 -10.91
N ARG A 128 3.63 5.61 -10.00
CA ARG A 128 4.09 7.00 -9.99
C ARG A 128 5.29 7.21 -10.91
N PRO A 129 5.46 8.41 -11.49
CA PRO A 129 6.62 8.74 -12.31
C PRO A 129 7.97 8.59 -11.61
N THR A 130 7.98 8.68 -10.28
CA THR A 130 9.14 8.58 -9.38
C THR A 130 9.50 7.14 -9.01
N TYR A 131 8.80 6.13 -9.55
CA TYR A 131 9.10 4.74 -9.24
C TYR A 131 10.58 4.41 -9.49
N TRP A 132 11.29 3.97 -8.45
CA TRP A 132 12.75 3.78 -8.45
C TRP A 132 13.28 2.89 -9.58
N ARG A 133 12.51 1.85 -9.95
CA ARG A 133 12.87 0.91 -11.02
C ARG A 133 12.24 1.25 -12.38
N ARG A 134 11.58 2.40 -12.52
CA ARG A 134 10.90 2.80 -13.77
C ARG A 134 11.82 2.79 -15.00
N HIS A 135 13.11 3.06 -14.81
CA HIS A 135 14.13 3.04 -15.86
C HIS A 135 14.39 1.64 -16.46
N LEU A 136 13.86 0.58 -15.85
CA LEU A 136 13.94 -0.81 -16.32
C LEU A 136 12.66 -1.27 -17.04
N ALA A 137 11.65 -0.41 -17.16
CA ALA A 137 10.40 -0.76 -17.84
C ALA A 137 10.67 -0.97 -19.36
N PRO A 138 9.94 -1.90 -20.00
CA PRO A 138 10.10 -2.20 -21.43
C PRO A 138 9.71 -1.05 -22.36
#